data_AF-A0A367YDG2-F1
#
_entry.id   AF-A0A367YDG2-F1
#
_cell.length_a   1.000
_cell.length_b   1.000
_cell.length_c   1.000
_cell.angle_alpha   90.00
_cell.angle_beta   90.00
_cell.angle_gamma   90.00
#
_symmetry.space_group_name_H-M   'P 1'
#
loop_
_entity.id
_entity.type
_entity.pdbx_description
1 polymer ?
#
loop_
_entity_poly.entity_id
_entity_poly.type
_entity_poly.pdbx_seq_one_letter_code
_entity_poly.pdbx_strand_id
1 'polypeptide(L)'
;MSRADYLAKYLNNPSSSEKSKKKKHKKKEHHKTTITIEQPKGLVIPNLEDDLEEPADDDEFAPVRVKSNEKTNKGFKRIDTGELVNPEQQQQLTATSQVQETPKDEQPETIYRDSTGRIIDISQRQADLEAAKLRKSQERKVTEVRTSSVDQARQEHEVFKPRSSNFEDPMNSFAEKHEYEDTEMLKYVYNKGVNVPNRFGIPAGYFWDGVDRSNGFEELMIRKQNERSFNKIESKINETYELDLDV
;
A
#
# COMPACT_ATOMS: atom_id res chain seq x y z
N MET A 1 11.51 -7.01 -46.19
CA MET A 1 10.28 -6.35 -45.72
C MET A 1 10.35 -6.22 -44.20
N SER A 2 10.21 -5.01 -43.65
CA SER A 2 10.28 -4.80 -42.21
C SER A 2 9.07 -5.40 -41.50
N ARG A 3 9.23 -5.87 -40.26
CA ARG A 3 8.13 -6.34 -39.41
C ARG A 3 7.04 -5.28 -39.24
N ALA A 4 7.42 -4.00 -39.25
CA ALA A 4 6.49 -2.87 -39.22
C ALA A 4 5.59 -2.80 -40.46
N ASP A 5 6.16 -3.02 -41.66
CA ASP A 5 5.42 -3.05 -42.92
C ASP A 5 4.45 -4.22 -42.99
N TYR A 6 4.86 -5.39 -42.50
CA TYR A 6 4.01 -6.58 -42.48
C TYR A 6 2.79 -6.37 -41.56
N LEU A 7 3.00 -5.79 -40.38
CA LEU A 7 1.91 -5.54 -39.44
C LEU A 7 0.95 -4.46 -39.94
N ALA A 8 1.44 -3.40 -40.57
CA ALA A 8 0.58 -2.34 -41.13
C ALA A 8 -0.36 -2.85 -42.23
N LYS A 9 0.09 -3.82 -43.02
CA LYS A 9 -0.70 -4.43 -44.11
C LYS A 9 -1.89 -5.25 -43.60
N TYR A 10 -1.75 -5.92 -42.45
CA TYR A 10 -2.75 -6.88 -41.97
C TYR A 10 -3.57 -6.38 -40.77
N LEU A 11 -3.13 -5.35 -40.05
CA LEU A 11 -3.84 -4.82 -38.88
C LEU A 11 -4.63 -3.54 -39.15
N ASN A 12 -4.46 -2.88 -40.30
CA ASN A 12 -5.29 -1.73 -40.65
C ASN A 12 -6.64 -2.19 -41.21
N ASN A 13 -7.65 -2.22 -40.35
CA ASN A 13 -9.04 -2.47 -40.70
C ASN A 13 -9.61 -1.29 -41.52
N PRO A 14 -10.19 -1.49 -42.73
CA PRO A 14 -10.71 -0.41 -43.57
C PRO A 14 -11.93 0.34 -43.00
N SER A 15 -12.48 -0.09 -41.85
CA SER A 15 -13.64 0.55 -41.21
C SER A 15 -13.30 1.61 -40.14
N SER A 16 -12.02 2.02 -40.00
CA SER A 16 -11.61 3.07 -39.06
C SER A 16 -10.87 4.19 -39.80
N SER A 17 -11.61 5.00 -40.58
CA SER A 17 -11.10 6.23 -41.16
C SER A 17 -11.29 7.42 -40.22
N GLU A 18 -10.74 7.35 -39.01
CA GLU A 18 -10.54 8.55 -38.19
C GLU A 18 -9.10 9.03 -38.32
N LYS A 19 -8.92 10.09 -39.11
CA LYS A 19 -7.66 10.82 -39.24
C LYS A 19 -7.18 11.25 -37.85
N SER A 20 -6.09 10.66 -37.37
CA SER A 20 -5.43 11.08 -36.13
C SER A 20 -5.00 12.54 -36.22
N LYS A 21 -5.70 13.45 -35.52
CA LYS A 21 -5.31 14.85 -35.39
C LYS A 21 -3.95 14.92 -34.68
N LYS A 22 -2.95 15.53 -35.33
CA LYS A 22 -1.64 15.82 -34.73
C LYS A 22 -1.82 16.64 -33.44
N LYS A 23 -1.50 16.06 -32.28
CA LYS A 23 -1.38 16.81 -31.02
C LYS A 23 -0.15 17.73 -31.13
N LYS A 24 -0.37 19.04 -31.03
CA LYS A 24 0.71 20.03 -30.88
C LYS A 24 1.39 19.80 -29.52
N HIS A 25 2.67 19.44 -29.52
CA HIS A 25 3.49 19.47 -28.31
C HIS A 25 3.72 20.93 -27.90
N LYS A 26 3.18 21.34 -26.74
CA LYS A 26 3.53 22.59 -26.08
C LYS A 26 4.92 22.41 -25.47
N LYS A 27 5.92 23.16 -25.95
CA LYS A 27 7.25 23.22 -25.34
C LYS A 27 7.10 23.63 -23.87
N LYS A 28 7.59 22.82 -22.95
CA LYS A 28 7.82 23.22 -21.55
C LYS A 28 9.15 23.96 -21.53
N GLU A 29 9.15 25.20 -21.05
CA GLU A 29 10.38 25.91 -20.78
C GLU A 29 11.08 25.27 -19.58
N HIS A 30 12.36 24.95 -19.75
CA HIS A 30 13.21 24.48 -18.67
C HIS A 30 13.82 25.70 -17.97
N HIS A 31 13.32 26.03 -16.78
CA HIS A 31 14.05 26.91 -15.88
C HIS A 31 15.30 26.16 -15.38
N LYS A 32 16.48 26.72 -15.65
CA LYS A 32 17.74 26.21 -15.08
C LYS A 32 17.75 26.53 -13.59
N THR A 33 17.72 25.51 -12.74
CA THR A 33 17.97 25.67 -11.31
C THR A 33 19.48 25.73 -11.09
N THR A 34 19.98 26.87 -10.64
CA THR A 34 21.36 27.04 -10.19
C THR A 34 21.56 26.17 -8.94
N ILE A 35 22.37 25.13 -9.05
CA ILE A 35 22.81 24.30 -7.92
C ILE A 35 24.04 24.99 -7.33
N THR A 36 23.88 25.65 -6.19
CA THR A 36 25.00 26.11 -5.36
C THR A 36 25.45 24.94 -4.50
N ILE A 37 26.67 24.44 -4.74
CA ILE A 37 27.31 23.41 -3.92
C ILE A 37 28.00 24.14 -2.77
N GLU A 38 27.37 24.18 -1.60
CA GLU A 38 28.05 24.58 -0.37
C GLU A 38 28.85 23.38 0.16
N GLN A 39 30.15 23.59 0.38
CA GLN A 39 31.03 22.58 0.97
C GLN A 39 30.62 22.31 2.44
N PRO A 40 30.54 21.04 2.88
CA PRO A 40 30.21 20.75 4.27
C PRO A 40 31.36 21.21 5.17
N LYS A 41 31.04 22.10 6.12
CA LYS A 41 31.95 22.48 7.21
C LYS A 41 32.27 21.23 8.02
N GLY A 42 33.56 20.94 8.19
CA GLY A 42 34.05 19.80 8.95
C GLY A 42 33.53 19.82 10.39
N LEU A 43 32.99 18.68 10.82
CA LEU A 43 32.58 18.45 12.20
C LEU A 43 33.82 18.42 13.10
N VAL A 44 33.93 19.41 13.98
CA VAL A 44 34.85 19.39 15.11
C VAL A 44 34.23 18.45 16.15
N ILE A 45 34.93 17.36 16.46
CA ILE A 45 34.57 16.45 17.55
C ILE A 45 35.06 17.12 18.85
N PRO A 46 34.18 17.54 19.76
CA PRO A 46 34.63 17.93 21.09
C PRO A 46 34.95 16.66 21.88
N ASN A 47 36.18 16.56 22.37
CA ASN A 47 36.56 15.60 23.40
C ASN A 47 35.67 15.84 24.62
N LEU A 48 34.86 14.84 24.98
CA LEU A 48 34.01 14.84 26.16
C LEU A 48 34.43 13.65 27.03
N GLU A 49 35.58 13.83 27.69
CA GLU A 49 35.86 13.17 28.96
C GLU A 49 35.28 14.09 30.06
N ASP A 50 34.67 13.48 31.08
CA ASP A 50 33.97 14.07 32.23
C ASP A 50 32.57 14.64 31.98
N ASP A 51 31.54 13.79 32.08
CA ASP A 51 30.53 13.94 33.13
C ASP A 51 29.66 12.68 33.24
N LEU A 52 29.87 11.99 34.36
CA LEU A 52 29.18 10.79 34.79
C LEU A 52 27.91 11.23 35.54
N GLU A 53 26.75 11.22 34.89
CA GLU A 53 25.44 11.26 35.59
C GLU A 53 24.57 10.09 35.11
N GLU A 54 24.08 9.34 36.08
CA GLU A 54 23.24 8.14 35.93
C GLU A 54 21.94 8.43 35.16
N PRO A 55 21.50 7.57 34.22
CA PRO A 55 20.20 7.73 33.62
C PRO A 55 19.11 7.26 34.59
N ALA A 56 18.32 8.21 35.09
CA ALA A 56 17.01 7.91 35.64
C ALA A 56 16.07 7.48 34.51
N ASP A 57 15.32 6.41 34.77
CA ASP A 57 14.32 5.83 33.88
C ASP A 57 13.22 6.86 33.52
N ASP A 58 13.27 7.41 32.30
CA ASP A 58 12.16 8.15 31.72
C ASP A 58 11.53 7.33 30.59
N ASP A 59 10.36 6.78 30.88
CA ASP A 59 9.53 5.94 30.02
C ASP A 59 9.23 6.60 28.64
N GLU A 60 9.93 6.14 27.60
CA GLU A 60 9.77 6.54 26.19
C GLU A 60 8.39 6.15 25.58
N PHE A 61 7.51 5.52 26.36
CA PHE A 61 6.16 5.10 25.96
C PHE A 61 5.03 6.01 26.48
N ALA A 62 5.33 7.14 27.12
CA ALA A 62 4.29 8.07 27.55
C ALA A 62 3.61 8.77 26.34
N PRO A 63 2.27 8.74 26.21
CA PRO A 63 1.59 9.33 25.07
C PRO A 63 1.81 10.84 25.00
N VAL A 64 2.25 11.31 23.83
CA VAL A 64 2.46 12.73 23.52
C VAL A 64 1.13 13.48 23.67
N ARG A 65 1.01 14.30 24.71
CA ARG A 65 -0.14 15.19 24.93
C ARG A 65 -0.09 16.37 23.96
N VAL A 66 -0.78 16.23 22.83
CA VAL A 66 -1.01 17.34 21.89
C VAL A 66 -1.94 18.36 22.55
N LYS A 67 -1.40 19.52 22.95
CA LYS A 67 -2.21 20.66 23.41
C LYS A 67 -2.84 21.33 22.18
N SER A 68 -4.12 21.05 21.91
CA SER A 68 -4.89 21.79 20.92
C SER A 68 -5.14 23.21 21.43
N ASN A 69 -4.62 24.23 20.74
CA ASN A 69 -5.02 25.62 20.98
C ASN A 69 -6.41 25.84 20.36
N GLU A 70 -7.44 25.36 21.06
CA GLU A 70 -8.83 25.56 20.69
C GLU A 70 -9.21 27.01 20.98
N LYS A 71 -9.37 27.81 19.92
CA LYS A 71 -10.03 29.10 20.02
C LYS A 71 -11.49 28.83 20.38
N THR A 72 -11.84 29.07 21.64
CA THR A 72 -13.22 28.93 22.10
C THR A 72 -14.07 30.00 21.43
N ASN A 73 -15.02 29.57 20.61
CA ASN A 73 -16.00 30.47 20.03
C ASN A 73 -16.88 31.01 21.18
N LYS A 74 -16.99 32.33 21.29
CA LYS A 74 -17.96 32.98 22.19
C LYS A 74 -19.34 32.51 21.73
N GLY A 75 -20.01 31.67 22.51
CA GLY A 75 -21.19 30.89 22.09
C GLY A 75 -22.33 31.69 21.43
N PHE A 76 -23.34 30.97 20.95
CA PHE A 76 -24.50 31.59 20.29
C PHE A 76 -25.31 32.45 21.27
N LYS A 77 -25.64 33.69 20.87
CA LYS A 77 -26.54 34.59 21.59
C LYS A 77 -27.97 34.45 21.06
N ARG A 78 -28.97 34.46 21.93
CA ARG A 78 -30.37 34.49 21.50
C ARG A 78 -30.66 35.83 20.83
N ILE A 79 -31.30 35.79 19.66
CA ILE A 79 -31.63 36.99 18.88
C ILE A 79 -32.64 37.89 19.59
N ASP A 80 -33.49 37.33 20.47
CA ASP A 80 -34.55 38.07 21.14
C ASP A 80 -34.10 38.71 22.45
N THR A 81 -33.21 38.05 23.19
CA THR A 81 -32.82 38.47 24.56
C THR A 81 -31.33 38.81 24.70
N GLY A 82 -30.51 38.56 23.68
CA GLY A 82 -29.07 38.85 23.67
C GLY A 82 -28.24 37.97 24.62
N GLU A 83 -28.88 37.03 25.33
CA GLU A 83 -28.28 36.19 26.35
C GLU A 83 -27.47 35.04 25.72
N LEU A 84 -26.31 34.74 26.29
CA LEU A 84 -25.42 33.66 25.84
C LEU A 84 -26.03 32.31 26.21
N VAL A 85 -26.27 31.46 25.21
CA VAL A 85 -26.82 30.12 25.41
C VAL A 85 -25.70 29.19 25.88
N ASN A 86 -25.69 28.84 27.17
CA ASN A 86 -24.78 27.84 27.70
C ASN A 86 -25.22 26.43 27.27
N PRO A 87 -24.35 25.63 26.63
CA PRO A 87 -24.72 24.31 26.11
C PRO A 87 -25.10 23.31 27.22
N GLU A 88 -24.63 23.52 28.45
CA GLU A 88 -24.92 22.66 29.61
C GLU A 88 -26.39 22.77 30.08
N GLN A 89 -27.03 23.93 29.88
CA GLN A 89 -28.45 24.10 30.26
C GLN A 89 -29.39 23.43 29.25
N GLN A 90 -28.97 23.26 27.99
CA GLN A 90 -29.75 22.51 27.01
C GLN A 90 -29.76 21.01 27.28
N GLN A 91 -28.65 20.44 27.79
CA GLN A 91 -28.60 19.00 28.12
C GLN A 91 -29.51 18.62 29.28
N GLN A 92 -29.79 19.56 30.20
CA GLN A 92 -30.74 19.32 31.29
C GLN A 92 -32.19 19.42 30.83
N LEU A 93 -32.52 20.31 29.88
CA LEU A 93 -33.87 20.42 29.30
C LEU A 93 -34.22 19.26 28.36
N THR A 94 -33.23 18.64 27.70
CA THR A 94 -33.44 17.45 26.86
C THR A 94 -33.53 16.15 27.68
N ALA A 95 -32.99 16.12 28.89
CA ALA A 95 -33.06 14.94 29.77
C ALA A 95 -34.37 14.84 30.58
N THR A 96 -35.02 15.96 30.91
CA THR A 96 -36.36 15.97 31.57
C THR A 96 -37.53 15.99 30.61
N SER A 97 -37.29 16.06 29.30
CA SER A 97 -38.30 15.72 28.30
C SER A 97 -38.44 14.19 28.24
N GLN A 98 -38.93 13.59 29.33
CA GLN A 98 -39.54 12.27 29.27
C GLN A 98 -40.62 12.34 28.21
N VAL A 99 -40.34 11.69 27.09
CA VAL A 99 -41.25 11.46 25.98
C VAL A 99 -42.49 10.80 26.56
N GLN A 100 -43.52 11.60 26.84
CA GLN A 100 -44.88 11.09 26.75
C GLN A 100 -45.03 10.66 25.29
N GLU A 101 -45.06 9.35 25.05
CA GLU A 101 -45.45 8.77 23.77
C GLU A 101 -46.92 9.18 23.54
N THR A 102 -47.11 10.40 23.04
CA THR A 102 -48.36 10.75 22.39
C THR A 102 -48.50 9.81 21.20
N PRO A 103 -49.67 9.17 21.00
CA PRO A 103 -49.88 8.29 19.86
C PRO A 103 -49.52 9.06 18.58
N LYS A 104 -48.76 8.41 17.71
CA LYS A 104 -48.20 8.96 16.46
C LYS A 104 -49.22 9.65 15.55
N ASP A 105 -50.51 9.40 15.80
CA ASP A 105 -51.65 9.82 14.99
C ASP A 105 -52.06 11.29 15.20
N GLU A 106 -51.58 11.97 16.25
CA GLU A 106 -52.01 13.35 16.57
C GLU A 106 -50.98 14.44 16.21
N GLN A 107 -49.79 14.07 15.74
CA GLN A 107 -48.79 15.05 15.30
C GLN A 107 -48.99 15.40 13.82
N PRO A 108 -48.95 16.70 13.45
CA PRO A 108 -49.04 17.08 12.05
C PRO A 108 -47.90 16.44 11.24
N GLU A 109 -48.23 15.80 10.12
CA GLU A 109 -47.26 15.15 9.24
C GLU A 109 -46.14 16.13 8.85
N THR A 110 -44.90 15.82 9.24
CA THR A 110 -43.75 16.65 8.89
C THR A 110 -43.20 16.19 7.53
N ILE A 111 -43.35 17.05 6.52
CA ILE A 111 -42.91 16.78 5.15
C ILE A 111 -41.45 17.23 4.98
N TYR A 112 -40.55 16.29 4.69
CA TYR A 112 -39.14 16.58 4.45
C TYR A 112 -38.89 16.82 2.97
N ARG A 113 -38.14 17.88 2.63
CA ARG A 113 -37.80 18.26 1.26
C ARG A 113 -36.29 18.28 1.04
N ASP A 114 -35.86 17.94 -0.17
CA ASP A 114 -34.46 18.11 -0.57
C ASP A 114 -34.13 19.59 -0.86
N SER A 115 -32.86 19.89 -1.11
CA SER A 115 -32.39 21.24 -1.48
C SER A 115 -33.01 21.77 -2.78
N THR A 116 -33.67 20.91 -3.57
CA THR A 116 -34.41 21.26 -4.78
C THR A 116 -35.91 21.40 -4.55
N GLY A 117 -36.37 21.22 -3.30
CA GLY A 117 -37.77 21.33 -2.89
C GLY A 117 -38.62 20.08 -3.14
N ARG A 118 -38.05 18.97 -3.63
CA ARG A 118 -38.77 17.71 -3.82
C ARG A 118 -38.99 17.02 -2.48
N ILE A 119 -40.19 16.49 -2.28
CA ILE A 119 -40.55 15.76 -1.07
C ILE A 119 -39.77 14.44 -1.06
N ILE A 120 -39.04 14.18 0.03
CA ILE A 120 -38.27 12.94 0.22
C ILE A 120 -38.99 12.09 1.25
N ASP A 121 -39.27 10.84 0.89
CA ASP A 121 -39.64 9.83 1.87
C ASP A 121 -38.40 9.41 2.67
N ILE A 122 -38.36 9.78 3.95
CA ILE A 122 -37.22 9.52 4.84
C ILE A 122 -37.00 8.02 5.02
N SER A 123 -38.09 7.24 5.06
CA SER A 123 -38.04 5.80 5.28
C SER A 123 -37.33 5.10 4.12
N GLN A 124 -37.67 5.48 2.88
CA GLN A 124 -37.04 4.96 1.67
C GLN A 124 -35.57 5.36 1.60
N ARG A 125 -35.24 6.64 1.89
CA ARG A 125 -33.84 7.10 1.87
C ARG A 125 -32.97 6.43 2.93
N GLN A 126 -33.52 6.13 4.11
CA GLN A 126 -32.83 5.38 5.15
C GLN A 126 -32.60 3.93 4.70
N ALA A 127 -33.61 3.28 4.14
CA ALA A 127 -33.49 1.92 3.59
C ALA A 127 -32.44 1.82 2.48
N ASP A 128 -32.41 2.79 1.56
CA ASP A 128 -31.41 2.85 0.48
C ASP A 128 -29.98 3.04 1.02
N LEU A 129 -29.81 3.90 2.03
CA LEU A 129 -28.52 4.11 2.68
C LEU A 129 -28.04 2.86 3.44
N GLU A 130 -28.95 2.15 4.11
CA GLU A 130 -28.63 0.90 4.78
C GLU A 130 -28.29 -0.20 3.79
N ALA A 131 -29.04 -0.33 2.69
CA ALA A 131 -28.73 -1.27 1.62
C ALA A 131 -27.35 -0.99 0.99
N ALA A 132 -27.03 0.29 0.74
CA ALA A 132 -25.73 0.70 0.22
C ALA A 132 -24.58 0.39 1.21
N LYS A 133 -24.78 0.65 2.51
CA LYS A 133 -23.80 0.30 3.56
C LYS A 133 -23.60 -1.21 3.66
N LEU A 134 -24.69 -1.98 3.62
CA LEU A 134 -24.65 -3.44 3.68
C LEU A 134 -23.87 -4.00 2.49
N ARG A 135 -24.18 -3.55 1.27
CA ARG A 135 -23.45 -3.93 0.06
C ARG A 135 -21.96 -3.60 0.16
N LYS A 136 -21.62 -2.38 0.61
CA LYS A 136 -20.22 -1.96 0.79
C LYS A 136 -19.49 -2.82 1.83
N SER A 137 -20.16 -3.23 2.91
CA SER A 137 -19.59 -4.14 3.91
C SER A 137 -19.37 -5.56 3.37
N GLN A 138 -20.29 -6.06 2.54
CA GLN A 138 -20.16 -7.36 1.87
C GLN A 138 -18.99 -7.34 0.87
N GLU A 139 -18.89 -6.31 0.04
CA GLU A 139 -17.78 -6.15 -0.92
C GLU A 139 -16.42 -6.10 -0.20
N ARG A 140 -16.32 -5.35 0.91
CA ARG A 140 -15.10 -5.30 1.74
C ARG A 140 -14.71 -6.65 2.33
N LYS A 141 -15.67 -7.39 2.89
CA LYS A 141 -15.43 -8.74 3.41
C LYS A 141 -14.93 -9.67 2.31
N VAL A 142 -15.49 -9.58 1.11
CA VAL A 142 -15.06 -10.38 -0.04
C VAL A 142 -13.64 -9.99 -0.50
N THR A 143 -13.26 -8.70 -0.43
CA THR A 143 -11.89 -8.27 -0.75
C THR A 143 -10.87 -8.70 0.31
N GLU A 144 -11.19 -8.61 1.60
CA GLU A 144 -10.32 -9.06 2.71
C GLU A 144 -10.10 -10.57 2.69
N VAL A 145 -11.09 -11.37 2.27
CA VAL A 145 -10.89 -12.82 2.06
C VAL A 145 -9.92 -13.11 0.91
N ARG A 146 -9.82 -12.22 -0.09
CA ARG A 146 -8.91 -12.37 -1.23
C ARG A 146 -7.48 -11.94 -0.92
N THR A 147 -7.29 -10.95 -0.07
CA THR A 147 -5.99 -10.56 0.48
C THR A 147 -5.98 -11.01 1.94
N SER A 148 -5.65 -12.28 2.19
CA SER A 148 -5.81 -12.81 3.54
C SER A 148 -5.07 -11.94 4.55
N SER A 149 -5.64 -11.75 5.74
CA SER A 149 -4.95 -11.04 6.83
C SER A 149 -3.59 -11.66 7.16
N VAL A 150 -3.46 -12.96 6.91
CA VAL A 150 -2.22 -13.74 7.01
C VAL A 150 -1.18 -13.25 5.98
N ASP A 151 -1.58 -12.95 4.75
CA ASP A 151 -0.67 -12.44 3.71
C ASP A 151 -0.17 -11.02 4.05
N GLN A 152 -1.01 -10.18 4.64
CA GLN A 152 -0.61 -8.84 5.11
C GLN A 152 0.37 -8.93 6.27
N ALA A 153 0.05 -9.72 7.30
CA ALA A 153 0.92 -9.94 8.45
C ALA A 153 2.27 -10.56 8.03
N ARG A 154 2.26 -11.47 7.05
CA ARG A 154 3.48 -12.06 6.49
C ARG A 154 4.37 -11.04 5.79
N GLN A 155 3.81 -10.11 5.02
CA GLN A 155 4.59 -9.03 4.39
C GLN A 155 5.24 -8.10 5.42
N GLU A 156 4.54 -7.85 6.53
CA GLU A 156 5.05 -7.01 7.62
C GLU A 156 6.16 -7.71 8.44
N HIS A 157 6.10 -9.04 8.55
CA HIS A 157 7.05 -9.85 9.32
C HIS A 157 8.23 -10.44 8.54
N GLU A 158 8.35 -10.22 7.22
CA GLU A 158 9.55 -10.57 6.45
C GLU A 158 10.74 -9.67 6.85
N VAL A 159 11.29 -9.89 8.04
CA VAL A 159 12.55 -9.32 8.50
C VAL A 159 13.67 -9.92 7.64
N PHE A 160 14.47 -9.06 7.02
CA PHE A 160 15.64 -9.45 6.25
C PHE A 160 16.63 -10.22 7.14
N LYS A 161 16.54 -11.55 7.14
CA LYS A 161 17.54 -12.43 7.76
C LYS A 161 18.73 -12.49 6.80
N PRO A 162 19.92 -11.97 7.17
CA PRO A 162 21.09 -12.08 6.33
C PRO A 162 21.44 -13.57 6.17
N ARG A 163 21.26 -14.11 4.96
CA ARG A 163 21.75 -15.44 4.60
C ARG A 163 23.26 -15.39 4.52
N SER A 164 23.94 -15.58 5.63
CA SER A 164 25.39 -15.65 5.63
C SER A 164 25.86 -16.74 6.57
N SER A 165 25.49 -17.99 6.27
CA SER A 165 26.36 -19.10 6.62
C SER A 165 27.49 -19.10 5.59
N ASN A 166 28.60 -18.41 5.88
CA ASN A 166 29.80 -18.52 5.05
C ASN A 166 30.24 -19.98 5.10
N PHE A 167 30.11 -20.70 3.98
CA PHE A 167 30.46 -22.11 3.89
C PHE A 167 31.94 -22.35 4.24
N GLU A 168 32.78 -21.35 3.95
CA GLU A 168 34.23 -21.38 4.15
C GLU A 168 34.66 -20.96 5.56
N ASP A 169 33.73 -20.62 6.46
CA ASP A 169 34.08 -20.22 7.83
C ASP A 169 34.27 -21.45 8.74
N PRO A 170 35.49 -21.72 9.25
CA PRO A 170 35.72 -22.83 10.18
C PRO A 170 34.95 -22.67 11.50
N MET A 171 34.58 -21.45 11.91
CA MET A 171 33.75 -21.21 13.09
C MET A 171 32.35 -21.82 12.94
N ASN A 172 31.83 -21.91 11.71
CA ASN A 172 30.53 -22.48 11.40
C ASN A 172 30.46 -24.00 11.64
N SER A 173 31.62 -24.67 11.80
CA SER A 173 31.69 -26.08 12.21
C SER A 173 31.48 -26.28 13.71
N PHE A 174 31.76 -25.25 14.51
CA PHE A 174 31.62 -25.25 15.97
C PHE A 174 30.33 -24.57 16.45
N ALA A 175 29.74 -23.72 15.61
CA ALA A 175 28.43 -23.13 15.89
C ALA A 175 27.37 -24.24 15.93
N GLU A 176 26.62 -24.33 17.03
CA GLU A 176 25.38 -25.08 17.03
C GLU A 176 24.48 -24.48 15.95
N LYS A 177 24.08 -25.31 14.99
CA LYS A 177 23.11 -24.94 13.97
C LYS A 177 21.76 -24.77 14.63
N HIS A 178 21.56 -23.64 15.29
CA HIS A 178 20.23 -23.10 15.52
C HIS A 178 19.75 -22.55 14.19
N GLU A 179 19.43 -23.45 13.27
CA GLU A 179 18.57 -23.10 12.15
C GLU A 179 17.23 -22.76 12.80
N TYR A 180 17.04 -21.47 13.11
CA TYR A 180 15.74 -20.90 13.43
C TYR A 180 14.95 -20.87 12.12
N GLU A 181 14.73 -22.06 11.59
CA GLU A 181 13.81 -22.36 10.53
C GLU A 181 12.46 -21.90 11.03
N ASP A 182 11.82 -20.97 10.32
CA ASP A 182 10.46 -20.56 10.66
C ASP A 182 9.54 -21.77 10.45
N THR A 183 9.41 -22.57 11.52
CA THR A 183 8.72 -23.87 11.52
C THR A 183 7.27 -23.72 11.07
N GLU A 184 6.65 -22.57 11.33
CA GLU A 184 5.32 -22.23 10.87
C GLU A 184 5.22 -22.19 9.33
N MET A 185 6.26 -21.70 8.67
CA MET A 185 6.30 -21.54 7.21
C MET A 185 6.66 -22.84 6.52
N LEU A 186 7.60 -23.61 7.10
CA LEU A 186 8.05 -24.88 6.55
C LEU A 186 7.04 -26.01 6.75
N LYS A 187 6.14 -25.90 7.74
CA LYS A 187 5.09 -26.89 8.00
C LYS A 187 4.22 -27.16 6.78
N TYR A 188 3.97 -26.14 5.95
CA TYR A 188 3.11 -26.23 4.77
C TYR A 188 3.89 -26.32 3.45
N VAL A 189 5.20 -26.53 3.50
CA VAL A 189 6.08 -26.68 2.35
C VAL A 189 6.37 -28.16 2.08
N TYR A 190 6.45 -28.52 0.80
CA TYR A 190 6.85 -29.85 0.35
C TYR A 190 8.30 -30.14 0.77
N ASN A 191 8.50 -31.21 1.53
CA ASN A 191 9.78 -31.58 2.14
C ASN A 191 10.35 -32.92 1.64
N LYS A 192 9.67 -33.60 0.70
CA LYS A 192 10.04 -34.96 0.26
C LYS A 192 11.01 -35.00 -0.92
N GLY A 193 11.44 -33.84 -1.43
CA GLY A 193 12.36 -33.77 -2.56
C GLY A 193 12.54 -32.36 -3.10
N VAL A 194 13.20 -32.27 -4.27
CA VAL A 194 13.46 -31.00 -4.95
C VAL A 194 12.17 -30.50 -5.60
N ASN A 195 11.82 -29.25 -5.31
CA ASN A 195 10.71 -28.60 -5.98
C ASN A 195 11.08 -28.15 -7.40
N VAL A 196 10.13 -28.21 -8.33
CA VAL A 196 10.30 -27.65 -9.67
C VAL A 196 10.52 -26.14 -9.55
N PRO A 197 11.56 -25.57 -10.17
CA PRO A 197 11.82 -24.14 -10.10
C PRO A 197 10.73 -23.37 -10.84
N ASN A 198 10.26 -22.27 -10.24
CA ASN A 198 9.34 -21.34 -10.87
C ASN A 198 9.90 -19.92 -10.82
N ARG A 199 9.32 -19.02 -11.63
CA ARG A 199 9.73 -17.61 -11.72
C ARG A 199 9.62 -16.83 -10.41
N PHE A 200 8.84 -17.31 -9.45
CA PHE A 200 8.52 -16.61 -8.21
C PHE A 200 9.25 -17.17 -6.99
N GLY A 201 10.06 -18.23 -7.14
CA GLY A 201 10.71 -18.92 -6.03
C GLY A 201 9.75 -19.54 -5.01
N ILE A 202 8.48 -19.77 -5.38
CA ILE A 202 7.48 -20.31 -4.45
C ILE A 202 7.66 -21.82 -4.33
N PRO A 203 7.90 -22.37 -3.14
CA PRO A 203 8.02 -23.81 -2.96
C PRO A 203 6.66 -24.52 -3.12
N ALA A 204 6.66 -25.78 -3.54
CA ALA A 204 5.45 -26.59 -3.57
C ALA A 204 4.87 -26.76 -2.16
N GLY A 205 3.54 -26.91 -2.08
CA GLY A 205 2.86 -27.13 -0.81
C GLY A 205 3.05 -28.55 -0.28
N TYR A 206 2.88 -28.73 1.03
CA TYR A 206 3.06 -30.01 1.74
C TYR A 206 2.30 -31.20 1.11
N PHE A 207 1.11 -30.95 0.56
CA PHE A 207 0.24 -31.98 -0.04
C PHE A 207 0.56 -32.30 -1.50
N TRP A 208 1.58 -31.69 -2.08
CA TRP A 208 2.01 -32.03 -3.44
C TRP A 208 2.58 -33.46 -3.46
N ASP A 209 2.29 -34.20 -4.53
CA ASP A 209 2.69 -35.60 -4.70
C ASP A 209 4.06 -35.77 -5.37
N GLY A 210 4.70 -34.66 -5.74
CA GLY A 210 6.00 -34.65 -6.42
C GLY A 210 5.93 -34.91 -7.92
N VAL A 211 4.74 -35.11 -8.49
CA VAL A 211 4.57 -35.33 -9.94
C VAL A 211 4.34 -33.99 -10.63
N ASP A 212 5.23 -33.66 -11.58
CA ASP A 212 5.07 -32.49 -12.44
C ASP A 212 3.92 -32.70 -13.43
N ARG A 213 2.93 -31.80 -13.39
CA ARG A 213 1.76 -31.76 -14.29
C ARG A 213 1.74 -30.49 -15.14
N SER A 214 2.90 -29.87 -15.34
CA SER A 214 3.04 -28.65 -16.12
C SER A 214 2.97 -28.91 -17.63
N ASN A 215 2.72 -27.83 -18.39
CA ASN A 215 2.85 -27.81 -19.85
C ASN A 215 4.29 -27.43 -20.29
N GLY A 216 5.27 -27.46 -19.40
CA GLY A 216 6.65 -27.02 -19.68
C GLY A 216 6.83 -25.50 -19.86
N PHE A 217 5.80 -24.69 -19.62
CA PHE A 217 5.87 -23.23 -19.79
C PHE A 217 6.95 -22.56 -18.91
N GLU A 218 7.01 -22.92 -17.63
CA GLU A 218 7.98 -22.35 -16.69
C GLU A 218 9.42 -22.69 -17.09
N GLU A 219 9.67 -23.92 -17.53
CA GLU A 219 10.99 -24.35 -18.04
C GLU A 219 11.40 -23.52 -19.27
N LEU A 220 10.52 -23.41 -20.27
CA LEU A 220 10.78 -22.61 -21.47
C LEU A 220 11.01 -21.13 -21.14
N MET A 221 10.27 -20.60 -20.17
CA MET A 221 10.40 -19.20 -19.77
C MET A 221 11.74 -18.94 -19.06
N ILE A 222 12.14 -19.81 -18.13
CA ILE A 222 13.45 -19.74 -17.45
C ILE A 222 14.58 -19.88 -18.46
N ARG A 223 14.49 -20.84 -19.39
CA ARG A 223 15.44 -20.99 -20.49
C ARG A 223 15.54 -19.71 -21.31
N LYS A 224 14.40 -19.09 -21.66
CA LYS A 224 14.39 -17.85 -22.44
C LYS A 224 15.00 -16.67 -21.67
N GLN A 225 14.81 -16.64 -20.36
CA GLN A 225 15.43 -15.64 -19.50
C GLN A 225 16.95 -15.81 -19.46
N ASN A 226 17.44 -17.05 -19.35
CA ASN A 226 18.86 -17.37 -19.43
C ASN A 226 19.47 -17.03 -20.80
N GLU A 227 18.77 -17.32 -21.89
CA GLU A 227 19.21 -16.91 -23.23
C GLU A 227 19.35 -15.38 -23.34
N ARG A 228 18.39 -14.62 -22.80
CA ARG A 228 18.45 -13.16 -22.82
C ARG A 228 19.58 -12.60 -21.98
N SER A 229 19.82 -13.17 -20.79
CA SER A 229 20.93 -12.74 -19.94
C SER A 229 22.27 -13.07 -20.59
N PHE A 230 22.39 -14.26 -21.19
CA PHE A 230 23.58 -14.68 -21.93
C PHE A 230 23.86 -13.75 -23.11
N ASN A 231 22.87 -13.52 -23.99
CA ASN A 231 23.05 -12.66 -25.16
C ASN A 231 23.44 -11.23 -24.77
N LYS A 232 22.96 -10.72 -23.64
CA LYS A 232 23.35 -9.39 -23.13
C LYS A 232 24.80 -9.35 -22.65
N ILE A 233 25.29 -10.44 -22.06
CA ILE A 233 26.68 -10.57 -21.65
C ILE A 233 27.56 -10.70 -22.90
N GLU A 234 27.17 -11.58 -23.82
CA GLU A 234 27.87 -11.80 -25.09
C GLU A 234 27.98 -10.52 -25.92
N SER A 235 26.88 -9.75 -26.08
CA SER A 235 26.93 -8.47 -26.79
C SER A 235 27.88 -7.49 -26.12
N LYS A 236 27.88 -7.42 -24.78
CA LYS A 236 28.77 -6.55 -24.03
C LYS A 236 30.24 -6.96 -24.18
N ILE A 237 30.52 -8.26 -24.18
CA ILE A 237 31.87 -8.80 -24.39
C ILE A 237 32.34 -8.50 -25.82
N ASN A 238 31.50 -8.73 -26.82
CA ASN A 238 31.85 -8.50 -28.22
C ASN A 238 32.08 -7.00 -28.51
N GLU A 239 31.26 -6.10 -27.95
CA GLU A 239 31.49 -4.65 -28.02
C GLU A 239 32.86 -4.25 -27.42
N THR A 240 33.29 -4.89 -26.34
CA THR A 240 34.60 -4.59 -25.74
C THR A 240 35.78 -5.05 -26.60
N TYR A 241 35.62 -6.09 -27.42
CA TYR A 241 36.69 -6.57 -28.30
C TYR A 241 36.84 -5.75 -29.61
N GLU A 242 35.77 -5.09 -30.08
CA GLU A 242 35.85 -4.21 -31.27
C GLU A 242 36.58 -2.88 -31.00
N LEU A 243 36.62 -2.40 -29.76
CA LEU A 243 37.23 -1.11 -29.40
C LEU A 243 38.77 -1.15 -29.29
N ASP A 244 39.36 -2.33 -29.08
CA ASP A 244 40.81 -2.49 -28.83
C ASP A 244 41.60 -2.93 -30.09
N LEU A 245 40.96 -2.95 -31.26
CA LEU A 245 41.55 -3.41 -32.54
C LEU A 245 41.97 -2.28 -33.49
N ASP A 246 41.76 -1.00 -33.12
CA ASP A 246 42.21 0.15 -33.89
C ASP A 246 43.51 0.74 -33.29
N VAL A 247 44.67 0.14 -33.62
CA VAL A 247 46.02 0.71 -33.40
C VAL A 247 46.85 0.59 -34.67
#